data_AF-B5GQG1-F1
#
_entry.id   AF-B5GQG1-F1
#
_cell.length_a   1.000
_cell.length_b   1.000
_cell.length_c   1.000
_cell.angle_alpha   90.00
_cell.angle_beta   90.00
_cell.angle_gamma   90.00
#
_symmetry.space_group_name_H-M   'P 1'
#
loop_
_entity.id
_entity.type
_entity.pdbx_description
1 polymer ?
#
loop_
_entity_poly.entity_id
_entity_poly.type
_entity_poly.pdbx_seq_one_letter_code
_entity_poly.pdbx_strand_id
1 'polypeptide(L)'
;MPDISLTTLFLLVLAAAAAGWIDAVVGGGGLLLLPALLLGLPQAPAAHVLGTNKAVAIVGTTGAAVTFLRKARVDVRTAARIGLAALAGSTAGAFFAAGISSEVLRPVIMAVLLGVAAFVLLRPGFGAVPQERRRAVTRARTVFAIVVVGGGIGFYDGLFGPGTGTFLVLALTAVLHLDLVTASATAKIVNVCTNAGALAMFAFQGSVLWQLAAVLAVFNLLGATVGARMALKRGSGFVRGVLLTVVLALVARLAFDQWAS
;
A
#
# COMPACT_ATOMS: atom_id res chain seq x y z
N MET A 1 17.24 16.24 13.06
CA MET A 1 17.07 15.48 11.80
C MET A 1 18.26 14.55 11.67
N PRO A 2 18.13 13.34 11.09
CA PRO A 2 19.32 12.64 10.61
C PRO A 2 20.07 13.59 9.65
N ASP A 3 21.39 13.51 9.56
CA ASP A 3 22.18 14.26 8.58
C ASP A 3 21.88 13.72 7.17
N ILE A 4 20.70 14.07 6.63
CA ILE A 4 20.25 13.68 5.31
C ILE A 4 20.79 14.72 4.34
N SER A 5 21.67 14.29 3.44
CA SER A 5 22.12 15.13 2.31
C SER A 5 20.91 15.70 1.55
N LEU A 6 21.00 16.95 1.12
CA LEU A 6 19.98 17.60 0.29
C LEU A 6 19.62 16.77 -0.94
N THR A 7 20.61 16.09 -1.53
CA THR A 7 20.40 15.17 -2.67
C THR A 7 19.51 14.00 -2.28
N THR A 8 19.76 13.37 -1.14
CA THR A 8 18.95 12.26 -0.63
C THR A 8 17.53 12.71 -0.32
N LEU A 9 17.37 13.86 0.33
CA LEU A 9 16.05 14.43 0.63
C LEU A 9 15.26 14.69 -0.66
N PHE A 10 15.89 15.28 -1.67
CA PHE A 10 15.27 15.54 -2.97
C PHE A 10 14.82 14.23 -3.66
N LEU A 11 15.66 13.20 -3.67
CA LEU A 11 15.31 11.88 -4.22
C LEU A 11 14.15 11.24 -3.46
N LEU A 12 14.13 11.34 -2.12
CA LEU A 12 13.03 10.84 -1.30
C LEU A 12 11.72 11.59 -1.57
N VAL A 13 11.77 12.90 -1.79
CA VAL A 13 10.61 13.70 -2.18
C VAL A 13 10.03 13.24 -3.52
N LEU A 14 10.88 13.03 -4.52
CA LEU A 14 10.45 12.49 -5.81
C LEU A 14 9.86 11.07 -5.67
N ALA A 15 10.52 10.22 -4.88
CA ALA A 15 10.04 8.88 -4.59
C ALA A 15 8.68 8.92 -3.85
N ALA A 16 8.49 9.85 -2.91
CA ALA A 16 7.22 10.02 -2.20
C ALA A 16 6.09 10.47 -3.13
N ALA A 17 6.35 11.41 -4.04
CA ALA A 17 5.37 11.81 -5.06
C ALA A 17 4.99 10.65 -5.99
N ALA A 18 5.99 9.95 -6.52
CA ALA A 18 5.77 8.78 -7.38
C ALA A 18 5.05 7.65 -6.64
N ALA A 19 5.42 7.40 -5.38
CA ALA A 19 4.77 6.39 -4.53
C ALA A 19 3.31 6.74 -4.27
N GLY A 20 3.00 8.02 -4.04
CA GLY A 20 1.62 8.47 -3.87
C GLY A 20 0.80 8.24 -5.13
N TRP A 21 1.37 8.56 -6.30
CA TRP A 21 0.74 8.31 -7.59
C TRP A 21 0.49 6.82 -7.83
N ILE A 22 1.52 5.97 -7.67
CA ILE A 22 1.42 4.51 -7.83
C ILE A 22 0.40 3.95 -6.84
N ASP A 23 0.43 4.41 -5.59
CA ASP A 23 -0.52 3.97 -4.57
C ASP A 23 -1.95 4.26 -5.02
N ALA A 24 -2.23 5.48 -5.45
CA ALA A 24 -3.57 5.87 -5.85
C ALA A 24 -4.09 5.10 -7.07
N VAL A 25 -3.22 4.74 -8.01
CA VAL A 25 -3.63 3.99 -9.21
C VAL A 25 -3.79 2.49 -8.90
N VAL A 26 -2.82 1.85 -8.25
CA VAL A 26 -2.75 0.37 -8.14
C VAL A 26 -2.51 -0.17 -6.73
N GLY A 27 -2.35 0.70 -5.73
CA GLY A 27 -2.18 0.27 -4.33
C GLY A 27 -0.77 -0.20 -3.95
N GLY A 28 0.23 0.24 -4.71
CA GLY A 28 1.61 -0.21 -4.57
C GLY A 28 2.59 0.82 -4.00
N GLY A 29 2.15 1.92 -3.37
CA GLY A 29 3.08 3.01 -2.99
C GLY A 29 4.22 2.57 -2.07
N GLY A 30 3.93 1.66 -1.13
CA GLY A 30 4.94 1.09 -0.24
C GLY A 30 6.02 0.28 -0.96
N LEU A 31 5.73 -0.27 -2.15
CA LEU A 31 6.73 -0.99 -2.97
C LEU A 31 7.82 -0.06 -3.47
N LEU A 32 7.53 1.24 -3.62
CA LEU A 32 8.51 2.23 -4.05
C LEU A 32 9.12 2.99 -2.87
N LEU A 33 8.28 3.49 -1.95
CA LEU A 33 8.74 4.38 -0.88
C LEU A 33 9.57 3.65 0.19
N LEU A 34 9.25 2.40 0.53
CA LEU A 34 10.02 1.66 1.54
C LEU A 34 11.46 1.39 1.09
N PRO A 35 11.74 0.84 -0.12
CA PRO A 35 13.11 0.72 -0.60
C PRO A 35 13.83 2.06 -0.69
N ALA A 36 13.15 3.11 -1.15
CA ALA A 36 13.75 4.45 -1.21
C ALA A 36 14.16 4.95 0.18
N LEU A 37 13.33 4.76 1.21
CA LEU A 37 13.64 5.11 2.58
C LEU A 37 14.76 4.25 3.18
N LEU A 38 14.77 2.94 2.91
CA LEU A 38 15.85 2.05 3.38
C LEU A 38 17.21 2.44 2.79
N LEU A 39 17.24 2.85 1.52
CA LEU A 39 18.46 3.30 0.84
C LEU A 39 18.86 4.72 1.25
N GLY A 40 17.89 5.62 1.44
CA GLY A 40 18.14 6.99 1.87
C GLY A 40 18.48 7.12 3.36
N LEU A 41 18.09 6.13 4.17
CA LEU A 41 18.32 6.09 5.62
C LEU A 41 18.94 4.74 6.03
N PRO A 42 20.14 4.39 5.54
CA PRO A 42 20.73 3.07 5.76
C PRO A 42 21.06 2.79 7.23
N GLN A 43 21.23 3.84 8.04
CA GLN A 43 21.51 3.76 9.47
C GLN A 43 20.25 3.80 10.34
N ALA A 44 19.07 4.09 9.77
CA ALA A 44 17.84 4.14 10.56
C ALA A 44 17.36 2.73 10.91
N PRO A 45 16.87 2.49 12.13
CA PRO A 45 16.21 1.23 12.48
C PRO A 45 15.03 0.94 11.53
N ALA A 46 14.81 -0.33 11.19
CA ALA A 46 13.78 -0.69 10.23
C ALA A 46 12.37 -0.27 10.69
N ALA A 47 12.10 -0.31 12.00
CA ALA A 47 10.87 0.21 12.59
C ALA A 47 10.64 1.71 12.31
N HIS A 48 11.71 2.53 12.32
CA HIS A 48 11.60 3.96 11.99
C HIS A 48 11.26 4.19 10.52
N VAL A 49 11.80 3.36 9.63
CA VAL A 49 11.49 3.41 8.20
C VAL A 49 10.05 2.99 7.93
N LEU A 50 9.58 1.91 8.56
CA LEU A 50 8.19 1.45 8.47
C LEU A 50 7.22 2.50 9.02
N GLY A 51 7.46 3.04 10.21
CA GLY A 51 6.61 4.06 10.82
C GLY A 51 6.55 5.35 10.00
N THR A 52 7.71 5.80 9.49
CA THR A 52 7.78 6.97 8.58
C THR A 52 7.01 6.72 7.29
N ASN A 53 7.15 5.53 6.69
CA ASN A 53 6.37 5.15 5.50
C ASN A 53 4.86 5.18 5.78
N LYS A 54 4.38 4.67 6.92
CA LYS A 54 2.96 4.73 7.30
C LYS A 54 2.47 6.16 7.52
N ALA A 55 3.29 7.01 8.14
CA ALA A 55 3.00 8.43 8.33
C ALA A 55 2.87 9.20 7.01
N VAL A 56 3.68 8.86 6.00
CA VAL A 56 3.57 9.43 4.65
C VAL A 56 2.35 8.86 3.92
N ALA A 57 2.20 7.53 3.95
CA ALA A 57 1.17 6.82 3.19
C ALA A 57 -0.24 7.16 3.64
N ILE A 58 -0.49 7.39 4.95
CA ILE A 58 -1.83 7.73 5.44
C ILE A 58 -2.35 9.03 4.79
N VAL A 59 -1.48 10.02 4.59
CA VAL A 59 -1.87 11.32 4.03
C VAL A 59 -2.23 11.18 2.56
N GLY A 60 -1.36 10.57 1.74
CA GLY A 60 -1.64 10.37 0.32
C GLY A 60 -2.82 9.42 0.07
N THR A 61 -2.89 8.32 0.83
CA THR A 61 -4.01 7.36 0.73
C THR A 61 -5.33 8.05 1.09
N THR A 62 -5.35 8.90 2.10
CA THR A 62 -6.56 9.68 2.46
C THR A 62 -6.95 10.62 1.33
N GLY A 63 -6.00 11.34 0.72
CA GLY A 63 -6.26 12.20 -0.43
C GLY A 63 -6.83 11.43 -1.63
N ALA A 64 -6.28 10.24 -1.92
CA ALA A 64 -6.81 9.35 -2.95
C ALA A 64 -8.22 8.85 -2.59
N ALA A 65 -8.43 8.37 -1.35
CA ALA A 65 -9.72 7.89 -0.88
C ALA A 65 -10.82 8.96 -1.00
N VAL A 66 -10.55 10.20 -0.58
CA VAL A 66 -11.47 11.33 -0.73
C VAL A 66 -11.76 11.62 -2.21
N THR A 67 -10.74 11.57 -3.07
CA THR A 67 -10.89 11.77 -4.51
C THR A 67 -11.78 10.70 -5.15
N PHE A 68 -11.59 9.43 -4.75
CA PHE A 68 -12.41 8.31 -5.21
C PHE A 68 -13.83 8.38 -4.66
N LEU A 69 -14.03 8.66 -3.37
CA LEU A 69 -15.36 8.74 -2.74
C LEU A 69 -16.27 9.77 -3.41
N ARG A 70 -15.70 10.87 -3.92
CA ARG A 70 -16.47 11.90 -4.62
C ARG A 70 -16.95 11.49 -6.02
N LYS A 71 -16.41 10.42 -6.61
CA LYS A 71 -16.59 10.10 -8.05
C LYS A 71 -16.90 8.63 -8.35
N ALA A 72 -16.50 7.70 -7.50
CA ALA A 72 -16.75 6.27 -7.64
C ALA A 72 -17.95 5.84 -6.80
N ARG A 73 -18.70 4.84 -7.28
CA ARG A 73 -19.83 4.25 -6.55
C ARG A 73 -19.31 3.21 -5.56
N VAL A 74 -18.94 3.66 -4.36
CA VAL A 74 -18.42 2.80 -3.28
C VAL A 74 -19.48 2.59 -2.21
N ASP A 75 -19.67 1.35 -1.78
CA ASP A 75 -20.39 1.06 -0.54
C ASP A 75 -19.48 1.35 0.67
N VAL A 76 -19.56 2.60 1.16
CA VAL A 76 -18.76 3.09 2.27
C VAL A 76 -18.97 2.28 3.55
N ARG A 77 -20.17 1.72 3.75
CA ARG A 77 -20.48 0.93 4.95
C ARG A 77 -19.71 -0.38 4.95
N THR A 78 -19.68 -1.06 3.81
CA THR A 78 -18.89 -2.30 3.66
C THR A 78 -17.40 -2.00 3.73
N ALA A 79 -16.93 -0.94 3.07
CA ALA A 79 -15.53 -0.51 3.13
C ALA A 79 -15.07 -0.20 4.56
N ALA A 80 -15.87 0.54 5.33
CA ALA A 80 -15.57 0.89 6.72
C ALA A 80 -15.52 -0.33 7.64
N ARG A 81 -16.43 -1.31 7.46
CA ARG A 81 -16.41 -2.56 8.25
C ARG A 81 -15.16 -3.39 8.00
N ILE A 82 -14.75 -3.52 6.73
CA ILE A 82 -13.49 -4.18 6.37
C ILE A 82 -12.33 -3.38 6.95
N GLY A 83 -12.38 -2.05 6.81
CA GLY A 83 -11.38 -1.12 7.35
C GLY A 83 -11.19 -1.24 8.86
N LEU A 84 -12.25 -1.37 9.65
CA LEU A 84 -12.16 -1.54 11.10
C LEU A 84 -11.45 -2.83 11.50
N ALA A 85 -11.77 -3.94 10.83
CA ALA A 85 -11.05 -5.20 11.03
C ALA A 85 -9.58 -5.08 10.60
N ALA A 86 -9.33 -4.37 9.50
CA ALA A 86 -7.99 -4.13 8.99
C ALA A 86 -7.16 -3.20 9.89
N LEU A 87 -7.79 -2.24 10.56
CA LEU A 87 -7.16 -1.40 11.57
C LEU A 87 -6.68 -2.25 12.73
N ALA A 88 -7.55 -3.10 13.29
CA ALA A 88 -7.18 -4.00 14.39
C ALA A 88 -6.05 -4.96 13.98
N GLY A 89 -6.17 -5.57 12.79
CA GLY A 89 -5.13 -6.42 12.22
C GLY A 89 -3.80 -5.66 12.08
N SER A 90 -3.83 -4.46 11.51
CA SER A 90 -2.64 -3.66 11.25
C SER A 90 -1.97 -3.13 12.51
N THR A 91 -2.74 -2.78 13.54
CA THR A 91 -2.18 -2.45 14.85
C THR A 91 -1.46 -3.66 15.44
N ALA A 92 -2.07 -4.84 15.39
CA ALA A 92 -1.43 -6.08 15.85
C ALA A 92 -0.16 -6.41 15.04
N GLY A 93 -0.22 -6.31 13.71
CA GLY A 93 0.95 -6.54 12.84
C GLY A 93 2.10 -5.59 13.14
N ALA A 94 1.81 -4.29 13.34
CA ALA A 94 2.81 -3.30 13.71
C ALA A 94 3.39 -3.53 15.12
N PHE A 95 2.59 -4.06 16.05
CA PHE A 95 3.08 -4.47 17.37
C PHE A 95 4.12 -5.59 17.23
N PHE A 96 3.84 -6.61 16.41
CA PHE A 96 4.81 -7.68 16.15
C PHE A 96 6.05 -7.18 15.40
N ALA A 97 5.88 -6.28 14.42
CA ALA A 97 7.00 -5.70 13.65
C ALA A 97 8.07 -5.07 14.56
N ALA A 98 7.62 -4.43 15.64
CA ALA A 98 8.50 -3.76 16.59
C ALA A 98 9.30 -4.70 17.49
N GLY A 99 8.80 -5.92 17.70
CA GLY A 99 9.50 -6.96 18.44
C GLY A 99 10.59 -7.68 17.62
N ILE A 100 10.68 -7.43 16.31
CA ILE A 100 11.64 -8.07 15.41
C ILE A 100 12.90 -7.20 15.28
N SER A 101 14.07 -7.79 15.45
CA SER A 101 15.34 -7.09 15.27
C SER A 101 15.50 -6.57 13.83
N SER A 102 16.18 -5.43 13.65
CA SER A 102 16.38 -4.85 12.31
C SER A 102 17.19 -5.76 11.37
N GLU A 103 18.02 -6.64 11.92
CA GLU A 103 18.80 -7.65 11.19
C GLU A 103 17.92 -8.71 10.53
N VAL A 104 16.78 -9.05 11.16
CA VAL A 104 15.80 -9.98 10.59
C VAL A 104 14.77 -9.23 9.75
N LEU A 105 14.33 -8.05 10.20
CA LEU A 105 13.24 -7.33 9.56
C LEU A 105 13.62 -6.82 8.16
N ARG A 106 14.87 -6.37 7.95
CA ARG A 106 15.32 -5.88 6.63
C ARG A 106 15.29 -6.98 5.56
N PRO A 107 15.93 -8.16 5.73
CA PRO A 107 15.83 -9.26 4.78
C PRO A 107 14.39 -9.73 4.55
N VAL A 108 13.58 -9.79 5.61
CA VAL A 108 12.18 -10.22 5.48
C VAL A 108 11.35 -9.23 4.67
N ILE A 109 11.50 -7.91 4.90
CA ILE A 109 10.85 -6.89 4.07
C ILE A 109 11.25 -7.06 2.61
N MET A 110 12.54 -7.27 2.33
CA MET A 110 13.01 -7.55 0.97
C MET A 110 12.34 -8.81 0.42
N ALA A 111 12.42 -9.96 1.10
CA ALA A 111 11.79 -11.20 0.66
C ALA A 111 10.28 -11.04 0.38
N VAL A 112 9.57 -10.28 1.22
CA VAL A 112 8.15 -9.95 1.05
C VAL A 112 7.93 -9.10 -0.20
N LEU A 113 8.75 -8.06 -0.43
CA LEU A 113 8.71 -7.26 -1.66
C LEU A 113 8.85 -8.15 -2.91
N LEU A 114 9.74 -9.14 -2.85
CA LEU A 114 9.99 -10.05 -3.98
C LEU A 114 8.83 -11.02 -4.16
N GLY A 115 8.32 -11.57 -3.06
CA GLY A 115 7.19 -12.48 -3.06
C GLY A 115 5.92 -11.82 -3.60
N VAL A 116 5.67 -10.56 -3.24
CA VAL A 116 4.58 -9.75 -3.80
C VAL A 116 4.78 -9.58 -5.31
N ALA A 117 5.98 -9.19 -5.75
CA ALA A 117 6.28 -9.02 -7.17
C ALA A 117 6.07 -10.35 -7.94
N ALA A 118 6.64 -11.45 -7.46
CA ALA A 118 6.47 -12.80 -7.99
C ALA A 118 5.00 -13.21 -8.07
N PHE A 119 4.23 -13.00 -7.00
CA PHE A 119 2.82 -13.33 -6.96
C PHE A 119 2.02 -12.58 -8.03
N VAL A 120 2.28 -11.28 -8.21
CA VAL A 120 1.58 -10.49 -9.23
C VAL A 120 2.00 -10.88 -10.65
N LEU A 121 3.26 -11.24 -10.88
CA LEU A 121 3.78 -11.71 -12.19
C LEU A 121 3.24 -13.06 -12.60
N LEU A 122 3.21 -14.01 -11.68
CA LEU A 122 2.83 -15.40 -11.94
C LEU A 122 1.33 -15.55 -12.16
N ARG A 123 0.55 -14.48 -11.94
CA ARG A 123 -0.87 -14.42 -12.25
C ARG A 123 -1.22 -13.23 -13.17
N PRO A 124 -0.76 -13.20 -14.44
CA PRO A 124 -1.02 -12.08 -15.37
C PRO A 124 -2.50 -11.94 -15.79
N GLY A 125 -3.30 -12.98 -15.55
CA GLY A 125 -4.77 -12.97 -15.68
C GLY A 125 -5.53 -12.55 -14.41
N PHE A 126 -4.85 -12.19 -13.32
CA PHE A 126 -5.51 -11.71 -12.09
C PHE A 126 -6.11 -10.32 -12.32
N GLY A 127 -7.41 -10.19 -12.03
CA GLY A 127 -8.21 -9.00 -12.36
C GLY A 127 -8.80 -9.02 -13.78
N ALA A 128 -8.50 -10.04 -14.59
CA ALA A 128 -9.13 -10.27 -15.90
C ALA A 128 -10.38 -11.16 -15.80
N VAL A 129 -11.12 -11.09 -14.69
CA VAL A 129 -12.37 -11.87 -14.57
C VAL A 129 -13.39 -11.24 -15.53
N PRO A 130 -13.85 -11.97 -16.56
CA PRO A 130 -14.90 -11.48 -17.43
C PRO A 130 -16.15 -11.18 -16.61
N GLN A 131 -16.83 -10.09 -16.99
CA GLN A 131 -17.95 -9.46 -16.29
C GLN A 131 -19.24 -10.32 -16.21
N GLU A 132 -19.17 -11.63 -16.45
CA GLU A 132 -20.33 -12.41 -16.90
C GLU A 132 -21.15 -13.12 -15.82
N ARG A 133 -20.78 -13.07 -14.53
CA ARG A 133 -21.71 -13.50 -13.47
C ARG A 133 -21.63 -12.61 -12.24
N ARG A 134 -22.40 -11.51 -12.26
CA ARG A 134 -22.83 -10.80 -11.04
C ARG A 134 -23.69 -11.77 -10.19
N ARG A 135 -23.05 -12.67 -9.46
CA ARG A 135 -23.72 -13.37 -8.35
C ARG A 135 -23.89 -12.37 -7.22
N ALA A 136 -25.09 -12.33 -6.63
CA ALA A 136 -25.35 -11.50 -5.46
C ALA A 136 -24.32 -11.80 -4.36
N VAL A 137 -23.73 -10.75 -3.78
CA VAL A 137 -22.77 -10.89 -2.68
C VAL A 137 -23.54 -11.44 -1.48
N THR A 138 -23.21 -12.66 -1.06
CA THR A 138 -23.84 -13.29 0.10
C THR A 138 -23.25 -12.73 1.41
N ARG A 139 -24.06 -12.73 2.48
CA ARG A 139 -23.63 -12.29 3.82
C ARG A 139 -22.37 -13.02 4.31
N ALA A 140 -22.23 -14.31 3.96
CA ALA A 140 -21.05 -15.12 4.27
C ALA A 140 -19.77 -14.60 3.58
N ARG A 141 -19.86 -14.12 2.33
CA ARG A 141 -18.72 -13.52 1.62
C ARG A 141 -18.33 -12.16 2.20
N THR A 142 -19.30 -11.36 2.65
CA THR A 142 -18.99 -10.10 3.35
C THR A 142 -18.28 -10.36 4.67
N VAL A 143 -18.69 -11.36 5.45
CA VAL A 143 -18.01 -11.76 6.69
C VAL A 143 -16.60 -12.29 6.40
N PHE A 144 -16.45 -13.12 5.37
CA PHE A 144 -15.13 -13.58 4.92
C PHE A 144 -14.21 -12.42 4.51
N ALA A 145 -14.73 -11.44 3.78
CA ALA A 145 -13.99 -10.22 3.43
C ALA A 145 -13.59 -9.41 4.68
N ILE A 146 -14.44 -9.33 5.70
CA ILE A 146 -14.09 -8.60 6.93
C ILE A 146 -12.98 -9.32 7.70
N VAL A 147 -13.10 -10.64 7.90
CA VAL A 147 -12.18 -11.40 8.75
C VAL A 147 -10.85 -11.66 8.04
N VAL A 148 -10.89 -12.19 6.81
CA VAL A 148 -9.69 -12.63 6.09
C VAL A 148 -9.05 -11.48 5.32
N VAL A 149 -9.86 -10.73 4.57
CA VAL A 149 -9.34 -9.61 3.76
C VAL A 149 -9.06 -8.40 4.65
N GLY A 150 -9.94 -8.06 5.59
CA GLY A 150 -9.69 -7.01 6.57
C GLY A 150 -8.60 -7.40 7.56
N GLY A 151 -8.87 -8.39 8.42
CA GLY A 151 -7.95 -8.78 9.49
C GLY A 151 -6.60 -9.31 8.97
N GLY A 152 -6.61 -10.25 8.02
CA GLY A 152 -5.38 -10.88 7.52
C GLY A 152 -4.49 -9.95 6.71
N ILE A 153 -5.05 -9.24 5.72
CA ILE A 153 -4.27 -8.27 4.94
C ILE A 153 -3.91 -7.05 5.80
N GLY A 154 -4.77 -6.64 6.73
CA GLY A 154 -4.44 -5.60 7.71
C GLY A 154 -3.23 -5.99 8.56
N PHE A 155 -3.19 -7.21 9.09
CA PHE A 155 -2.04 -7.72 9.84
C PHE A 155 -0.76 -7.71 9.01
N TYR A 156 -0.83 -8.20 7.76
CA TYR A 156 0.28 -8.11 6.81
C TYR A 156 0.72 -6.66 6.55
N ASP A 157 -0.24 -5.74 6.39
CA ASP A 157 0.05 -4.33 6.13
C ASP A 157 0.77 -3.67 7.30
N GLY A 158 0.36 -3.99 8.52
CA GLY A 158 0.99 -3.50 9.74
C GLY A 158 2.39 -4.07 9.95
N LEU A 159 2.57 -5.35 9.63
CA LEU A 159 3.82 -6.06 9.81
C LEU A 159 4.89 -5.64 8.78
N PHE A 160 4.51 -5.58 7.50
CA PHE A 160 5.41 -5.29 6.39
C PHE A 160 4.97 -4.06 5.61
N GLY A 161 3.78 -4.09 5.01
CA GLY A 161 3.18 -2.94 4.32
C GLY A 161 3.27 -2.85 2.78
N PRO A 162 4.33 -3.31 2.07
CA PRO A 162 4.36 -3.22 0.62
C PRO A 162 3.27 -4.04 -0.06
N GLY A 163 2.71 -3.56 -1.18
CA GLY A 163 1.78 -4.34 -2.00
C GLY A 163 0.38 -4.54 -1.42
N THR A 164 0.12 -4.10 -0.19
CA THR A 164 -1.19 -4.23 0.49
C THR A 164 -2.34 -3.72 -0.34
N GLY A 165 -2.21 -2.54 -0.95
CA GLY A 165 -3.30 -1.97 -1.74
C GLY A 165 -3.60 -2.83 -2.97
N THR A 166 -2.58 -3.38 -3.64
CA THR A 166 -2.76 -4.35 -4.72
C THR A 166 -3.46 -5.61 -4.23
N PHE A 167 -3.05 -6.16 -3.08
CA PHE A 167 -3.71 -7.32 -2.48
C PHE A 167 -5.16 -7.06 -2.13
N LEU A 168 -5.49 -5.89 -1.57
CA LEU A 168 -6.86 -5.50 -1.28
C LEU A 168 -7.68 -5.37 -2.56
N VAL A 169 -7.16 -4.70 -3.60
CA VAL A 169 -7.87 -4.60 -4.89
C VAL A 169 -8.17 -6.00 -5.44
N LEU A 170 -7.18 -6.88 -5.46
CA LEU A 170 -7.35 -8.25 -5.94
C LEU A 170 -8.33 -9.06 -5.08
N ALA A 171 -8.23 -8.98 -3.76
CA ALA A 171 -9.13 -9.68 -2.86
C ALA A 171 -10.57 -9.18 -2.98
N LEU A 172 -10.77 -7.86 -3.09
CA LEU A 172 -12.09 -7.26 -3.22
C LEU A 172 -12.71 -7.56 -4.59
N THR A 173 -11.93 -7.55 -5.67
CA THR A 173 -12.43 -8.00 -6.99
C THR A 173 -12.78 -9.48 -6.98
N ALA A 174 -12.00 -10.35 -6.31
CA ALA A 174 -12.26 -11.79 -6.27
C ALA A 174 -13.45 -12.17 -5.36
N VAL A 175 -13.56 -11.55 -4.19
CA VAL A 175 -14.55 -11.93 -3.17
C VAL A 175 -15.88 -11.21 -3.40
N LEU A 176 -15.83 -9.90 -3.69
CA LEU A 176 -17.00 -9.03 -3.82
C LEU A 176 -17.38 -8.75 -5.29
N HIS A 177 -16.61 -9.25 -6.26
CA HIS A 177 -16.86 -9.05 -7.70
C HIS A 177 -16.95 -7.57 -8.11
N LEU A 178 -16.20 -6.71 -7.43
CA LEU A 178 -16.08 -5.30 -7.80
C LEU A 178 -15.27 -5.17 -9.09
N ASP A 179 -15.58 -4.15 -9.90
CA ASP A 179 -14.66 -3.75 -10.97
C ASP A 179 -13.38 -3.15 -10.37
N LEU A 180 -12.30 -3.10 -11.17
CA LEU A 180 -10.99 -2.64 -10.70
C LEU A 180 -11.02 -1.22 -10.12
N VAL A 181 -11.84 -0.30 -10.66
CA VAL A 181 -11.90 1.09 -10.17
C VAL A 181 -12.62 1.14 -8.83
N THR A 182 -13.76 0.46 -8.69
CA THR A 182 -14.51 0.38 -7.43
C THR A 182 -13.73 -0.39 -6.36
N ALA A 183 -13.01 -1.44 -6.74
CA ALA A 183 -12.12 -2.17 -5.85
C ALA A 183 -10.95 -1.30 -5.39
N SER A 184 -10.29 -0.55 -6.28
CA SER A 184 -9.27 0.44 -5.93
C SER A 184 -9.82 1.47 -4.95
N ALA A 185 -10.99 2.04 -5.22
CA ALA A 185 -11.62 3.01 -4.33
C ALA A 185 -11.91 2.43 -2.94
N THR A 186 -12.44 1.21 -2.87
CA THR A 186 -12.74 0.50 -1.61
C THR A 186 -11.45 0.16 -0.85
N ALA A 187 -10.42 -0.31 -1.56
CA ALA A 187 -9.11 -0.61 -1.00
C ALA A 187 -8.44 0.64 -0.40
N LYS A 188 -8.63 1.83 -0.99
CA LYS A 188 -8.10 3.07 -0.41
C LYS A 188 -8.70 3.39 0.95
N ILE A 189 -10.01 3.20 1.12
CA ILE A 189 -10.67 3.40 2.42
C ILE A 189 -10.12 2.42 3.45
N VAL A 190 -9.97 1.15 3.08
CA VAL A 190 -9.38 0.13 3.95
C VAL A 190 -7.92 0.47 4.29
N ASN A 191 -7.12 0.91 3.31
CA ASN A 191 -5.73 1.33 3.53
C ASN A 191 -5.61 2.54 4.47
N VAL A 192 -6.57 3.46 4.47
CA VAL A 192 -6.56 4.56 5.46
C VAL A 192 -6.66 3.97 6.87
N CYS A 193 -7.53 2.99 7.07
CA CYS A 193 -7.69 2.31 8.35
C CYS A 193 -6.46 1.49 8.75
N THR A 194 -5.84 0.75 7.83
CA THR A 194 -4.61 -0.01 8.14
C THR A 194 -3.44 0.93 8.45
N ASN A 195 -3.24 1.96 7.62
CA ASN A 195 -2.19 2.95 7.88
C ASN A 195 -2.42 3.67 9.22
N ALA A 196 -3.67 3.98 9.58
CA ALA A 196 -3.99 4.55 10.89
C ALA A 196 -3.62 3.61 12.05
N GLY A 197 -3.97 2.32 11.95
CA GLY A 197 -3.64 1.33 12.97
C GLY A 197 -2.13 1.13 13.14
N ALA A 198 -1.41 0.91 12.04
CA ALA A 198 0.05 0.80 12.07
C ALA A 198 0.74 2.08 12.55
N LEU A 199 0.32 3.24 12.05
CA LEU A 199 0.89 4.52 12.44
C LEU A 199 0.68 4.81 13.92
N ALA A 200 -0.51 4.53 14.46
CA ALA A 200 -0.77 4.70 15.90
C ALA A 200 0.20 3.86 16.74
N MET A 201 0.44 2.61 16.33
CA MET A 201 1.37 1.72 17.02
C MET A 201 2.83 2.18 16.89
N PHE A 202 3.30 2.52 15.69
CA PHE A 202 4.66 3.04 15.49
C PHE A 202 4.89 4.39 16.17
N ALA A 203 3.87 5.26 16.19
CA ALA A 203 3.89 6.53 16.91
C ALA A 203 4.00 6.31 18.42
N PHE A 204 3.23 5.36 18.98
CA PHE A 204 3.32 4.99 20.38
C PHE A 204 4.71 4.47 20.77
N GLN A 205 5.39 3.78 19.86
CA GLN A 205 6.77 3.30 20.05
C GLN A 205 7.85 4.36 19.78
N GLY A 206 7.47 5.59 19.39
CA GLY A 206 8.42 6.63 19.00
C GLY A 206 9.18 6.34 17.70
N SER A 207 8.76 5.36 16.90
CA SER A 207 9.43 4.91 15.68
C SER A 207 8.96 5.66 14.42
N VAL A 208 8.72 6.97 14.53
CA VAL A 208 8.25 7.80 13.40
C VAL A 208 9.11 9.05 13.28
N LEU A 209 9.72 9.24 12.12
CA LEU A 209 10.48 10.45 11.81
C LEU A 209 9.54 11.55 11.33
N TRP A 210 8.82 12.20 12.26
CA TRP A 210 7.76 13.15 11.96
C TRP A 210 8.15 14.29 11.02
N GLN A 211 9.35 14.86 11.20
CA GLN A 211 9.83 15.96 10.36
C GLN A 211 10.00 15.53 8.90
N LEU A 212 10.63 14.36 8.68
CA LEU A 212 10.79 13.80 7.34
C LEU A 212 9.43 13.38 6.76
N ALA A 213 8.61 12.71 7.57
CA ALA A 213 7.28 12.27 7.17
C ALA A 213 6.41 13.45 6.71
N ALA A 214 6.43 14.59 7.41
CA ALA A 214 5.67 15.77 7.05
C ALA A 214 6.04 16.30 5.65
N VAL A 215 7.34 16.41 5.36
CA VAL A 215 7.82 16.85 4.04
C VAL A 215 7.37 15.87 2.96
N LEU A 216 7.64 14.57 3.15
CA LEU A 216 7.30 13.55 2.17
C LEU A 216 5.78 13.40 1.97
N ALA A 217 4.98 13.58 3.03
CA ALA A 217 3.52 13.48 2.99
C ALA A 217 2.88 14.52 2.06
N VAL A 218 3.41 15.75 2.00
CA VAL A 218 2.90 16.79 1.10
C VAL A 218 3.04 16.34 -0.36
N PHE A 219 4.22 15.85 -0.74
CA PHE A 219 4.46 15.40 -2.11
C PHE A 219 3.74 14.09 -2.42
N ASN A 220 3.64 13.18 -1.45
CA ASN A 220 2.84 11.97 -1.57
C ASN A 220 1.36 12.28 -1.81
N LEU A 221 0.81 13.27 -1.11
CA LEU A 221 -0.57 13.74 -1.32
C LEU A 221 -0.79 14.30 -2.73
N LEU A 222 0.13 15.12 -3.22
CA LEU A 222 0.08 15.65 -4.59
C LEU A 222 0.10 14.51 -5.61
N GLY A 223 1.02 13.56 -5.48
CA GLY A 223 1.08 12.38 -6.34
C GLY A 223 -0.21 11.55 -6.29
N ALA A 224 -0.73 11.31 -5.07
CA ALA A 224 -1.91 10.48 -4.86
C ALA A 224 -3.20 11.11 -5.41
N THR A 225 -3.39 12.42 -5.23
CA THR A 225 -4.55 13.13 -5.79
C THR A 225 -4.53 13.11 -7.32
N VAL A 226 -3.35 13.31 -7.92
CA VAL A 226 -3.15 13.26 -9.37
C VAL A 226 -3.36 11.84 -9.91
N GLY A 227 -2.82 10.81 -9.25
CA GLY A 227 -2.99 9.41 -9.60
C GLY A 227 -4.45 8.95 -9.53
N ALA A 228 -5.17 9.29 -8.45
CA ALA A 228 -6.58 8.95 -8.28
C ALA A 228 -7.46 9.58 -9.39
N ARG A 229 -7.20 10.84 -9.75
CA ARG A 229 -7.91 11.50 -10.86
C ARG A 229 -7.66 10.80 -12.20
N MET A 230 -6.44 10.35 -12.46
CA MET A 230 -6.11 9.61 -13.69
C MET A 230 -6.76 8.23 -13.73
N ALA A 231 -6.73 7.49 -12.63
CA ALA A 231 -7.37 6.18 -12.53
C ALA A 231 -8.88 6.27 -12.83
N LEU A 232 -9.55 7.29 -12.28
CA LEU A 232 -10.96 7.56 -12.57
C LEU A 232 -11.21 7.96 -14.03
N LYS A 233 -10.33 8.77 -14.63
CA LYS A 233 -10.51 9.27 -16.01
C LYS A 233 -10.23 8.19 -17.06
N ARG A 234 -9.23 7.33 -16.84
CA ARG A 234 -8.77 6.34 -17.84
C ARG A 234 -9.29 4.93 -17.58
N GLY A 235 -9.93 4.69 -16.44
CA GLY A 235 -10.62 3.45 -16.13
C GLY A 235 -9.71 2.23 -15.92
N SER A 236 -10.31 1.04 -15.95
CA SER A 236 -9.68 -0.23 -15.55
C SER A 236 -8.48 -0.64 -16.41
N GLY A 237 -8.51 -0.34 -17.72
CA GLY A 237 -7.40 -0.69 -18.62
C GLY A 237 -6.10 0.03 -18.26
N PHE A 238 -6.20 1.32 -17.89
CA PHE A 238 -5.05 2.10 -17.43
C PHE A 238 -4.53 1.61 -16.08
N VAL A 239 -5.43 1.36 -15.11
CA VAL A 239 -5.06 0.81 -13.80
C VAL A 239 -4.29 -0.51 -13.97
N ARG A 240 -4.77 -1.39 -14.86
CA ARG A 240 -4.10 -2.64 -15.18
C ARG A 240 -2.73 -2.44 -15.82
N GLY A 241 -2.61 -1.52 -16.78
CA GLY A 241 -1.34 -1.22 -17.44
C GLY A 241 -0.28 -0.73 -16.44
N VAL A 242 -0.65 0.20 -15.55
CA VAL A 242 0.26 0.70 -14.50
C VAL A 242 0.67 -0.42 -13.55
N LEU A 243 -0.26 -1.32 -13.18
CA LEU A 243 0.04 -2.44 -12.29
C LEU A 243 1.13 -3.32 -12.92
N LEU A 244 0.97 -3.68 -14.19
CA LEU A 244 1.95 -4.48 -14.92
C LEU A 244 3.30 -3.77 -15.03
N THR A 245 3.32 -2.48 -15.33
CA THR A 245 4.58 -1.71 -15.42
C THR A 245 5.34 -1.69 -14.10
N VAL A 246 4.66 -1.43 -12.98
CA VAL A 246 5.30 -1.42 -11.64
C VAL A 246 5.90 -2.77 -11.32
N VAL A 247 5.16 -3.83 -11.63
CA VAL A 247 5.57 -5.20 -11.39
C VAL A 247 6.80 -5.56 -12.23
N LEU A 248 6.81 -5.23 -13.53
CA LEU A 248 7.97 -5.45 -14.40
C LEU A 248 9.21 -4.66 -13.93
N ALA A 249 9.02 -3.42 -13.48
CA ALA A 249 10.12 -2.61 -12.94
C ALA A 249 10.72 -3.25 -11.67
N LEU A 250 9.89 -3.81 -10.79
CA LEU A 250 10.34 -4.54 -9.60
C LEU A 250 11.12 -5.80 -9.97
N VAL A 251 10.71 -6.53 -11.01
CA VAL A 251 11.48 -7.69 -11.51
C VAL A 251 12.83 -7.27 -12.04
N ALA A 252 12.87 -6.24 -12.88
CA ALA A 252 14.10 -5.77 -13.47
C ALA A 252 15.10 -5.36 -12.39
N ARG A 253 14.62 -4.67 -11.35
CA ARG A 253 15.41 -4.34 -10.17
C ARG A 253 15.93 -5.59 -9.45
N LEU A 254 15.07 -6.59 -9.27
CA LEU A 254 15.45 -7.82 -8.59
C LEU A 254 16.48 -8.65 -9.32
N ALA A 255 16.31 -8.75 -10.63
CA ALA A 255 17.30 -9.37 -11.49
C ALA A 255 18.63 -8.60 -11.42
N PHE A 256 18.58 -7.27 -11.39
CA PHE A 256 19.79 -6.47 -11.23
C PHE A 256 20.47 -6.71 -9.87
N ASP A 257 19.74 -6.66 -8.77
CA ASP A 257 20.31 -6.86 -7.43
C ASP A 257 20.85 -8.30 -7.23
N GLN A 258 20.24 -9.32 -7.85
CA GLN A 258 20.71 -10.71 -7.77
C GLN A 258 21.93 -11.02 -8.65
N TRP A 259 22.10 -10.34 -9.78
CA TRP A 259 23.14 -10.65 -10.77
C TRP A 259 24.28 -9.62 -10.80
N ALA A 260 24.11 -8.46 -10.17
CA ALA A 260 25.15 -7.44 -9.98
C ALA A 260 25.79 -7.47 -8.59
N SER A 261 25.43 -8.46 -7.75
CA SER A 261 26.04 -8.73 -6.44
C SER A 261 26.96 -9.93 -6.48
#